data_AF-A0A267FQJ3-F1
#
_entry.id   AF-A0A267FQJ3-F1
#
_cell.length_a   1.000
_cell.length_b   1.000
_cell.length_c   1.000
_cell.angle_alpha   90.00
_cell.angle_beta   90.00
_cell.angle_gamma   90.00
#
_symmetry.space_group_name_H-M   'P 1'
#
loop_
_entity.id
_entity.type
_entity.pdbx_description
1 polymer ?
#
loop_
_entity_poly.entity_id
_entity_poly.type
_entity_poly.pdbx_seq_one_letter_code
_entity_poly.pdbx_strand_id
1 'polypeptide(L)'
;LRIFYQRLWDLAFGQPDPEHHEVILLVSLLYYSCAMLLGRGLRHCVRRLITPTLGKSVASCLLDLVTTFQVCACSLENGVIRKHYGMPAYLCTLLLLGVWHSGTLGDACGNPCGSWRQFVLGQARLSGTLIRMSLQMLAGAMAYRYARCCWWRLGLSSEHEMRYRITGCSSDLAVPVGAGFSIEAFATGLDLLVGLCVFSSGLRWERFQPLIKVLISTVLTYCGLHLTGMYVNPANATAQTFGCEGSQPWEHVTVYWLGPLAGVTGAVQAHRRWLGGHPAVKLDSVAADVAGAALRSSDRLVRRRLYSDNNSTDCLDAGVAAEMSDLIETLKGQKQL
;
A
#
# COMPACT_ATOMS: atom_id res chain seq x y z
N LEU A 1 -24.41 27.80 8.04
CA LEU A 1 -23.66 26.80 7.25
C LEU A 1 -22.15 26.85 7.46
N ARG A 2 -21.46 27.97 7.23
CA ARG A 2 -19.99 28.07 7.33
C ARG A 2 -19.40 27.60 8.68
N ILE A 3 -20.00 28.03 9.80
CA ILE A 3 -19.59 27.63 11.16
C ILE A 3 -19.87 26.15 11.43
N PHE A 4 -20.97 25.60 10.89
CA PHE A 4 -21.30 24.18 11.03
C PHE A 4 -20.33 23.32 10.21
N TYR A 5 -19.99 23.76 9.00
CA TYR A 5 -18.98 23.13 8.16
C TYR A 5 -17.60 23.21 8.82
N GLN A 6 -17.22 24.35 9.37
CA GLN A 6 -15.97 24.50 10.14
C GLN A 6 -15.92 23.59 11.36
N ARG A 7 -17.00 23.47 12.14
CA ARG A 7 -17.02 22.55 13.28
C ARG A 7 -16.94 21.08 12.86
N LEU A 8 -17.65 20.69 11.81
CA LEU A 8 -17.53 19.34 11.24
C LEU A 8 -16.12 19.09 10.67
N TRP A 9 -15.53 20.11 10.06
CA TRP A 9 -14.18 20.08 9.54
C TRP A 9 -13.17 19.93 10.68
N ASP A 10 -13.25 20.75 11.72
CA ASP A 10 -12.37 20.69 12.89
C ASP A 10 -12.51 19.35 13.64
N LEU A 11 -13.72 18.79 13.71
CA LEU A 11 -14.00 17.46 14.27
C LEU A 11 -13.41 16.32 13.42
N ALA A 12 -13.41 16.45 12.10
CA ALA A 12 -12.91 15.44 11.18
C ALA A 12 -11.41 15.56 10.90
N PHE A 13 -10.85 16.77 10.97
CA PHE A 13 -9.55 17.12 10.40
C PHE A 13 -8.59 17.80 11.40
N GLY A 14 -9.05 18.21 12.59
CA GLY A 14 -8.24 18.95 13.57
C GLY A 14 -8.11 20.45 13.23
N GLN A 15 -7.43 21.22 14.10
CA GLN A 15 -7.19 22.65 13.84
C GLN A 15 -6.07 22.83 12.80
N PRO A 16 -6.31 23.49 11.67
CA PRO A 16 -5.34 23.61 10.59
C PRO A 16 -4.26 24.66 10.90
N ASP A 17 -3.01 24.34 10.59
CA ASP A 17 -1.99 25.36 10.34
C ASP A 17 -2.38 26.10 9.04
N PRO A 18 -2.48 27.44 8.99
CA PRO A 18 -3.32 28.12 7.98
C PRO A 18 -2.77 28.09 6.56
N GLU A 19 -1.50 27.74 6.37
CA GLU A 19 -0.86 27.86 5.07
C GLU A 19 -0.67 26.45 4.44
N HIS A 20 -1.42 26.22 3.34
CA HIS A 20 -1.19 25.18 2.30
C HIS A 20 -1.95 23.84 2.41
N HIS A 21 -2.89 23.67 3.35
CA HIS A 21 -3.72 22.45 3.40
C HIS A 21 -4.51 22.22 2.09
N GLU A 22 -5.18 23.21 1.52
CA GLU A 22 -5.99 22.98 0.31
C GLU A 22 -5.16 22.44 -0.88
N VAL A 23 -3.91 22.92 -1.01
CA VAL A 23 -2.97 22.48 -2.04
C VAL A 23 -2.53 21.04 -1.79
N ILE A 24 -2.20 20.67 -0.55
CA ILE A 24 -1.81 19.29 -0.20
C ILE A 24 -2.94 18.32 -0.57
N LEU A 25 -4.17 18.60 -0.15
CA LEU A 25 -5.32 17.75 -0.47
C LEU A 25 -5.54 17.66 -1.98
N LEU A 26 -5.48 18.77 -2.70
CA LEU A 26 -5.67 18.79 -4.15
C LEU A 26 -4.62 17.91 -4.84
N VAL A 27 -3.35 18.03 -4.45
CA VAL A 27 -2.27 17.22 -5.02
C VAL A 27 -2.46 15.74 -4.68
N SER A 28 -2.83 15.40 -3.43
CA SER A 28 -3.13 14.01 -3.06
C SER A 28 -4.32 13.44 -3.85
N LEU A 29 -5.38 14.22 -4.07
CA LEU A 29 -6.53 13.80 -4.88
C LEU A 29 -6.15 13.59 -6.35
N LEU A 30 -5.32 14.46 -6.92
CA LEU A 30 -4.77 14.29 -8.26
C LEU A 30 -3.89 13.05 -8.34
N TYR A 31 -3.04 12.83 -7.34
CA TYR A 31 -2.20 11.64 -7.22
C TYR A 31 -3.04 10.36 -7.24
N TYR A 32 -4.06 10.26 -6.37
CA TYR A 32 -4.97 9.12 -6.34
C TYR A 32 -5.64 8.92 -7.70
N SER A 33 -6.17 10.00 -8.27
CA SER A 33 -6.89 9.96 -9.56
C SER A 33 -5.99 9.43 -10.67
N CYS A 34 -4.77 9.93 -10.79
CA CYS A 34 -3.81 9.47 -11.78
C CYS A 34 -3.40 8.01 -11.57
N ALA A 35 -3.10 7.59 -10.33
CA ALA A 35 -2.77 6.19 -10.04
C ALA A 35 -3.93 5.24 -10.40
N MET A 36 -5.16 5.63 -10.06
CA MET A 36 -6.37 4.84 -10.37
C MET A 36 -6.69 4.81 -11.86
N LEU A 37 -6.57 5.93 -12.58
CA LEU A 37 -6.79 6.00 -14.03
C LEU A 37 -5.72 5.21 -14.79
N LEU A 38 -4.45 5.34 -14.39
CA LEU A 38 -3.35 4.56 -14.95
C LEU A 38 -3.58 3.06 -14.73
N GLY A 39 -3.90 2.66 -13.50
CA GLY A 39 -4.22 1.26 -13.19
C GLY A 39 -5.41 0.74 -13.99
N ARG A 40 -6.48 1.52 -14.14
CA ARG A 40 -7.64 1.15 -14.96
C ARG A 40 -7.27 0.99 -16.43
N GLY A 41 -6.52 1.93 -16.99
CA GLY A 41 -6.04 1.90 -18.37
C GLY A 41 -5.15 0.69 -18.64
N LEU A 42 -4.15 0.46 -17.80
CA LEU A 42 -3.25 -0.70 -17.91
C LEU A 42 -3.99 -2.03 -17.78
N ARG A 43 -4.93 -2.17 -16.82
CA ARG A 43 -5.77 -3.38 -16.73
C ARG A 43 -6.63 -3.58 -17.97
N HIS A 44 -7.17 -2.49 -18.55
CA HIS A 44 -7.92 -2.56 -19.80
C HIS A 44 -7.04 -3.05 -20.96
N CYS A 45 -5.84 -2.48 -21.10
CA CYS A 45 -4.85 -2.91 -22.11
C CYS A 45 -4.46 -4.37 -21.92
N VAL A 46 -4.18 -4.84 -20.70
CA VAL A 46 -3.87 -6.25 -20.42
C VAL A 46 -5.03 -7.14 -20.85
N ARG A 47 -6.27 -6.81 -20.47
CA ARG A 47 -7.44 -7.62 -20.83
C ARG A 47 -7.72 -7.66 -22.34
N ARG A 48 -7.48 -6.55 -23.04
CA ARG A 48 -7.77 -6.41 -24.48
C ARG A 48 -6.67 -6.91 -25.39
N LEU A 49 -5.41 -6.67 -25.02
CA LEU A 49 -4.26 -6.90 -25.89
C LEU A 49 -3.45 -8.15 -25.50
N ILE A 50 -3.28 -8.40 -24.20
CA ILE A 50 -2.42 -9.50 -23.70
C ILE A 50 -3.22 -10.80 -23.57
N THR A 51 -4.42 -10.77 -22.99
CA THR A 51 -5.24 -11.98 -22.84
C THR A 51 -5.43 -12.78 -24.13
N PRO A 52 -5.77 -12.16 -25.30
CA PRO A 52 -5.92 -12.91 -26.54
C PRO A 52 -4.59 -13.37 -27.17
N THR A 53 -3.47 -12.69 -26.89
CA THR A 53 -2.18 -12.96 -27.56
C THR A 53 -1.29 -13.92 -26.78
N LEU A 54 -1.16 -13.72 -25.46
CA LEU A 54 -0.27 -14.47 -24.57
C LEU A 54 -1.02 -15.40 -23.60
N GLY A 55 -2.35 -15.40 -23.66
CA GLY A 55 -3.21 -16.28 -22.87
C GLY A 55 -3.51 -15.79 -21.45
N LYS A 56 -4.46 -16.48 -20.81
CA LYS A 56 -5.04 -16.08 -19.51
C LYS A 56 -4.02 -16.07 -18.38
N SER A 57 -3.11 -17.04 -18.32
CA SER A 57 -2.14 -17.17 -17.21
C SER A 57 -1.18 -15.98 -17.14
N VAL A 58 -0.63 -15.54 -18.28
CA VAL A 58 0.25 -14.36 -18.37
C VAL A 58 -0.54 -13.10 -18.05
N ALA A 59 -1.76 -12.97 -18.61
CA ALA A 59 -2.63 -11.83 -18.34
C ALA A 59 -2.97 -11.71 -16.85
N SER A 60 -3.28 -12.81 -16.15
CA SER A 60 -3.54 -12.80 -14.70
C SER A 60 -2.34 -12.33 -13.89
N CYS A 61 -1.12 -12.72 -14.26
CA CYS A 61 0.10 -12.25 -13.58
C CYS A 61 0.31 -10.74 -13.77
N LEU A 62 0.09 -10.22 -14.99
CA LEU A 62 0.19 -8.78 -15.26
C LEU A 62 -0.94 -7.98 -14.58
N LEU A 63 -2.14 -8.54 -14.49
CA LEU A 63 -3.24 -7.92 -13.76
C LEU A 63 -2.92 -7.79 -12.27
N ASP A 64 -2.30 -8.80 -11.65
CA ASP A 64 -1.84 -8.73 -10.25
C ASP A 64 -0.76 -7.67 -10.07
N LEU A 65 0.19 -7.56 -11.00
CA LEU A 65 1.21 -6.50 -11.00
C LEU A 65 0.56 -5.12 -11.05
N VAL A 66 -0.30 -4.85 -12.04
CA VAL A 66 -0.94 -3.53 -12.21
C VAL A 66 -1.83 -3.19 -11.00
N THR A 67 -2.53 -4.18 -10.47
CA THR A 67 -3.41 -4.01 -9.32
C THR A 67 -2.62 -3.70 -8.06
N THR A 68 -1.52 -4.43 -7.82
CA THR A 68 -0.66 -4.18 -6.66
C THR A 68 0.05 -2.84 -6.76
N PHE A 69 0.50 -2.45 -7.95
CA PHE A 69 1.05 -1.12 -8.21
C PHE A 69 0.05 -0.04 -7.79
N GLN A 70 -1.20 -0.11 -8.27
CA GLN A 70 -2.22 0.89 -7.96
C GLN A 70 -2.45 0.98 -6.45
N VAL A 71 -2.58 -0.16 -5.77
CA VAL A 71 -2.87 -0.19 -4.34
C VAL A 71 -1.69 0.34 -3.52
N CYS A 72 -0.45 -0.08 -3.81
CA CYS A 72 0.73 0.43 -3.14
C CYS A 72 0.92 1.94 -3.41
N ALA A 73 0.67 2.39 -4.65
CA ALA A 73 0.77 3.80 -5.01
C ALA A 73 -0.20 4.63 -4.17
N CYS A 74 -1.48 4.25 -4.11
CA CYS A 74 -2.46 4.90 -3.25
C CYS A 74 -2.03 4.85 -1.76
N SER A 75 -1.51 3.72 -1.28
CA SER A 75 -1.12 3.60 0.12
C SER A 75 0.03 4.53 0.53
N LEU A 76 0.98 4.82 -0.36
CA LEU A 76 2.08 5.77 -0.10
C LEU A 76 1.57 7.19 0.19
N GLU A 77 0.49 7.58 -0.48
CA GLU A 77 -0.14 8.90 -0.35
C GLU A 77 -1.02 9.00 0.91
N ASN A 78 -1.53 7.88 1.42
CA ASN A 78 -2.33 7.86 2.64
C ASN A 78 -1.56 8.41 3.86
N GLY A 79 -0.23 8.31 3.85
CA GLY A 79 0.62 8.92 4.88
C GLY A 79 0.52 10.45 4.91
N VAL A 80 0.39 11.09 3.75
CA VAL A 80 0.21 12.55 3.61
C VAL A 80 -1.13 12.95 4.23
N ILE A 81 -2.21 12.23 3.87
CA ILE A 81 -3.54 12.51 4.40
C ILE A 81 -3.57 12.38 5.93
N ARG A 82 -3.00 11.30 6.47
CA ARG A 82 -2.97 11.09 7.93
C ARG A 82 -2.21 12.18 8.67
N LYS A 83 -1.10 12.65 8.10
CA LYS A 83 -0.23 13.66 8.71
C LYS A 83 -0.90 15.03 8.79
N HIS A 84 -1.57 15.45 7.71
CA HIS A 84 -2.12 16.81 7.58
C HIS A 84 -3.60 16.92 7.94
N TYR A 85 -4.35 15.83 7.91
CA TYR A 85 -5.80 15.81 8.16
C TYR A 85 -6.22 14.85 9.28
N GLY A 86 -5.24 14.22 9.95
CA GLY A 86 -5.49 13.36 11.09
C GLY A 86 -6.14 12.01 10.76
N MET A 87 -6.54 11.32 11.82
CA MET A 87 -7.06 9.96 11.75
C MET A 87 -8.44 9.83 11.06
N PRO A 88 -9.44 10.71 11.30
CA PRO A 88 -10.75 10.52 10.67
C PRO A 88 -10.68 10.65 9.14
N ALA A 89 -9.90 11.61 8.64
CA ALA A 89 -9.63 11.75 7.20
C ALA A 89 -8.97 10.51 6.62
N TYR A 90 -7.93 10.02 7.29
CA TYR A 90 -7.23 8.81 6.90
C TYR A 90 -8.19 7.61 6.82
N LEU A 91 -9.02 7.37 7.84
CA LEU A 91 -10.00 6.28 7.83
C LEU A 91 -11.04 6.47 6.71
N CYS A 92 -11.50 7.70 6.46
CA CYS A 92 -12.41 8.00 5.36
C CYS A 92 -11.77 7.68 4.00
N THR A 93 -10.52 8.10 3.78
CA THR A 93 -9.75 7.79 2.57
C THR A 93 -9.60 6.28 2.39
N LEU A 94 -9.32 5.52 3.45
CA LEU A 94 -9.22 4.07 3.39
C LEU A 94 -10.55 3.41 3.00
N LEU A 95 -11.67 3.87 3.56
CA LEU A 95 -12.99 3.36 3.21
C LEU A 95 -13.30 3.63 1.73
N LEU A 96 -13.07 4.86 1.26
CA LEU A 96 -13.33 5.25 -0.13
C LEU A 96 -12.45 4.47 -1.12
N LEU A 97 -11.14 4.37 -0.84
CA LEU A 97 -10.22 3.57 -1.64
C LEU A 97 -10.59 2.09 -1.60
N GLY A 98 -10.95 1.55 -0.44
CA GLY A 98 -11.37 0.16 -0.27
C GLY A 98 -12.60 -0.18 -1.11
N VAL A 99 -13.63 0.68 -1.07
CA VAL A 99 -14.83 0.53 -1.91
C VAL A 99 -14.49 0.63 -3.39
N TRP A 100 -13.71 1.63 -3.78
CA TRP A 100 -13.29 1.82 -5.17
C TRP A 100 -12.52 0.61 -5.70
N HIS A 101 -11.53 0.14 -4.95
CA HIS A 101 -10.71 -1.00 -5.32
C HIS A 101 -11.56 -2.28 -5.41
N SER A 102 -12.48 -2.50 -4.47
CA SER A 102 -13.40 -3.65 -4.50
C SER A 102 -14.28 -3.67 -5.75
N GLY A 103 -14.70 -2.48 -6.24
CA GLY A 103 -15.51 -2.37 -7.45
C GLY A 103 -14.72 -2.42 -8.78
N THR A 104 -13.41 -2.19 -8.77
CA THR A 104 -12.64 -1.92 -10.01
C THR A 104 -11.50 -2.88 -10.32
N LEU A 105 -11.05 -3.67 -9.35
CA LEU A 105 -9.90 -4.56 -9.53
C LEU A 105 -10.30 -5.90 -10.19
N GLY A 106 -11.53 -6.36 -9.99
CA GLY A 106 -12.00 -7.66 -10.52
C GLY A 106 -11.21 -8.82 -9.92
N ASP A 107 -10.87 -9.82 -10.73
CA ASP A 107 -10.27 -11.10 -10.27
C ASP A 107 -8.78 -11.04 -9.91
N ALA A 108 -8.16 -9.85 -9.98
CA ALA A 108 -6.73 -9.67 -9.72
C ALA A 108 -6.43 -9.60 -8.21
N CYS A 109 -5.33 -10.21 -7.79
CA CYS A 109 -4.82 -10.13 -6.43
C CYS A 109 -3.85 -8.94 -6.32
N GLY A 110 -4.25 -7.90 -5.58
CA GLY A 110 -3.40 -6.75 -5.23
C GLY A 110 -2.49 -6.96 -4.02
N ASN A 111 -2.36 -8.21 -3.58
CA ASN A 111 -1.80 -8.60 -2.30
C ASN A 111 -1.22 -10.03 -2.39
N PRO A 112 0.05 -10.27 -1.99
CA PRO A 112 0.63 -11.60 -1.84
C PRO A 112 -0.22 -12.58 -1.02
N CYS A 113 -0.93 -12.11 0.00
CA CYS A 113 -1.84 -12.92 0.79
C CYS A 113 -2.96 -13.57 -0.05
N GLY A 114 -3.46 -12.88 -1.09
CA GLY A 114 -4.48 -13.42 -1.98
C GLY A 114 -3.93 -14.53 -2.89
N SER A 115 -2.71 -14.37 -3.41
CA SER A 115 -2.02 -15.39 -4.19
C SER A 115 -1.65 -16.61 -3.34
N TRP A 116 -1.25 -16.39 -2.09
CA TRP A 116 -1.00 -17.44 -1.10
C TRP A 116 -2.27 -18.20 -0.73
N ARG A 117 -3.39 -17.49 -0.54
CA ARG A 117 -4.71 -18.10 -0.29
C ARG A 117 -5.08 -19.09 -1.39
N GLN A 118 -4.93 -18.72 -2.66
CA GLN A 118 -5.22 -19.63 -3.79
C GLN A 118 -4.36 -20.90 -3.73
N PHE A 119 -3.09 -20.79 -3.33
CA PHE A 119 -2.23 -21.95 -3.12
C PHE A 119 -2.70 -22.83 -1.96
N VAL A 120 -3.00 -22.25 -0.79
CA VAL A 120 -3.48 -22.99 0.39
C VAL A 120 -4.83 -23.68 0.12
N LEU A 121 -5.67 -23.07 -0.72
CA LEU A 121 -6.94 -23.65 -1.18
C LEU A 121 -6.76 -24.79 -2.21
N GLY A 122 -5.56 -25.00 -2.75
CA GLY A 122 -5.29 -25.99 -3.80
C GLY A 122 -5.70 -25.53 -5.20
N GLN A 123 -6.00 -24.24 -5.38
CA GLN A 123 -6.44 -23.64 -6.65
C GLN A 123 -5.26 -23.18 -7.53
N ALA A 124 -4.05 -23.04 -6.96
CA ALA A 124 -2.85 -22.61 -7.66
C ALA A 124 -1.65 -23.49 -7.28
N ARG A 125 -0.68 -23.62 -8.20
CA ARG A 125 0.61 -24.28 -7.94
C ARG A 125 1.54 -23.32 -7.20
N LEU A 126 2.39 -23.86 -6.30
CA LEU A 126 3.36 -23.07 -5.53
C LEU A 126 4.23 -22.19 -6.43
N SER A 127 4.79 -22.74 -7.51
CA SER A 127 5.65 -21.99 -8.44
C SER A 127 4.93 -20.78 -9.06
N GLY A 128 3.69 -20.96 -9.51
CA GLY A 128 2.87 -19.87 -10.05
C GLY A 128 2.54 -18.82 -8.99
N THR A 129 2.25 -19.23 -7.76
CA THR A 129 2.02 -18.32 -6.63
C THR A 129 3.27 -17.49 -6.31
N LEU A 130 4.45 -18.12 -6.24
CA LEU A 130 5.71 -17.40 -5.98
C LEU A 130 6.02 -16.38 -7.08
N ILE A 131 5.81 -16.73 -8.36
CA ILE A 131 5.97 -15.78 -9.48
C ILE A 131 5.04 -14.58 -9.30
N ARG A 132 3.76 -14.80 -8.97
CA ARG A 132 2.79 -13.71 -8.73
C ARG A 132 3.22 -12.84 -7.56
N MET A 133 3.66 -13.43 -6.45
CA MET A 133 4.17 -12.69 -5.27
C MET A 133 5.40 -11.85 -5.61
N SER A 134 6.34 -12.37 -6.40
CA SER A 134 7.51 -11.60 -6.87
C SER A 134 7.11 -10.43 -7.77
N LEU A 135 6.14 -10.62 -8.68
CA LEU A 135 5.61 -9.52 -9.51
C LEU A 135 4.89 -8.46 -8.68
N GLN A 136 4.19 -8.87 -7.60
CA GLN A 136 3.55 -7.95 -6.67
C GLN A 136 4.58 -7.14 -5.87
N MET A 137 5.71 -7.74 -5.46
CA MET A 137 6.84 -7.00 -4.87
C MET A 137 7.42 -5.98 -5.84
N LEU A 138 7.65 -6.38 -7.09
CA LEU A 138 8.11 -5.48 -8.14
C LEU A 138 7.13 -4.32 -8.33
N ALA A 139 5.82 -4.59 -8.29
CA ALA A 139 4.81 -3.56 -8.40
C ALA A 139 4.85 -2.55 -7.24
N GLY A 140 5.13 -3.01 -6.02
CA GLY A 140 5.38 -2.14 -4.87
C GLY A 140 6.58 -1.22 -5.06
N ALA A 141 7.70 -1.77 -5.57
CA ALA A 141 8.86 -0.96 -5.92
C ALA A 141 8.55 0.06 -7.04
N MET A 142 7.81 -0.35 -8.07
CA MET A 142 7.34 0.55 -9.13
C MET A 142 6.43 1.66 -8.58
N ALA A 143 5.57 1.36 -7.60
CA ALA A 143 4.71 2.34 -6.95
C ALA A 143 5.52 3.40 -6.20
N TYR A 144 6.56 2.98 -5.47
CA TYR A 144 7.49 3.92 -4.83
C TYR A 144 8.21 4.80 -5.86
N ARG A 145 8.68 4.21 -6.96
CA ARG A 145 9.32 4.96 -8.06
C ARG A 145 8.36 5.96 -8.71
N TYR A 146 7.11 5.56 -8.93
CA TYR A 146 6.04 6.44 -9.40
C TYR A 146 5.83 7.61 -8.44
N ALA A 147 5.68 7.34 -7.15
CA ALA A 147 5.49 8.39 -6.15
C ALA A 147 6.68 9.35 -6.13
N ARG A 148 7.90 8.82 -5.99
CA ARG A 148 9.12 9.63 -5.87
C ARG A 148 9.44 10.42 -7.14
N CYS A 149 9.41 9.79 -8.32
CA CYS A 149 9.89 10.41 -9.55
C CYS A 149 8.83 11.19 -10.32
N CYS A 150 7.57 10.78 -10.26
CA CYS A 150 6.50 11.43 -11.02
C CYS A 150 5.75 12.48 -10.19
N TRP A 151 5.78 12.39 -8.86
CA TRP A 151 5.02 13.30 -7.98
C TRP A 151 5.89 14.07 -7.02
N TRP A 152 6.64 13.40 -6.16
CA TRP A 152 7.42 14.06 -5.10
C TRP A 152 8.48 14.99 -5.70
N ARG A 153 9.13 14.57 -6.80
CA ARG A 153 10.09 15.40 -7.55
C ARG A 153 9.50 16.71 -8.08
N LEU A 154 8.20 16.77 -8.37
CA LEU A 154 7.56 17.98 -8.89
C LEU A 154 7.39 19.06 -7.83
N GLY A 155 7.47 18.71 -6.53
CA GLY A 155 7.35 19.68 -5.44
C GLY A 155 6.01 20.42 -5.43
N LEU A 156 4.92 19.79 -5.90
CA LEU A 156 3.60 20.44 -6.01
C LEU A 156 3.00 20.88 -4.65
N SER A 157 3.52 20.34 -3.54
CA SER A 157 3.30 20.88 -2.20
C SER A 157 4.56 20.72 -1.35
N SER A 158 4.62 21.43 -0.21
CA SER A 158 5.73 21.37 0.74
C SER A 158 5.99 19.95 1.26
N GLU A 159 4.95 19.15 1.48
CA GLU A 159 5.08 17.74 1.88
C GLU A 159 5.72 16.88 0.79
N HIS A 160 5.31 17.07 -0.47
CA HIS A 160 5.87 16.31 -1.60
C HIS A 160 7.33 16.66 -1.86
N GLU A 161 7.68 17.93 -1.73
CA GLU A 161 9.07 18.39 -1.81
C GLU A 161 9.92 17.80 -0.66
N MET A 162 9.39 17.83 0.57
CA MET A 162 10.05 17.22 1.74
C MET A 162 10.31 15.73 1.51
N ARG A 163 9.31 14.97 1.08
CA ARG A 163 9.45 13.52 0.80
C ARG A 163 10.41 13.21 -0.33
N TYR A 164 10.62 14.13 -1.27
CA TYR A 164 11.65 13.98 -2.29
C TYR A 164 13.06 14.22 -1.72
N ARG A 165 13.22 15.26 -0.89
CA ARG A 165 14.51 15.65 -0.29
C ARG A 165 14.98 14.69 0.80
N ILE A 166 14.07 14.21 1.66
CA ILE A 166 14.38 13.27 2.74
C ILE A 166 14.36 11.84 2.18
N THR A 167 15.51 11.17 2.23
CA THR A 167 15.67 9.77 1.81
C THR A 167 15.53 8.77 2.97
N GLY A 168 15.69 9.24 4.21
CA GLY A 168 15.51 8.42 5.40
C GLY A 168 14.05 8.08 5.65
N CYS A 169 13.80 6.90 6.21
CA CYS A 169 12.49 6.44 6.64
C CYS A 169 12.61 5.64 7.93
N SER A 170 11.51 5.50 8.66
CA SER A 170 11.45 4.74 9.91
C SER A 170 10.48 3.58 9.79
N SER A 171 10.78 2.47 10.44
CA SER A 171 9.91 1.31 10.53
C SER A 171 8.66 1.62 11.37
N ASP A 172 7.51 1.06 11.01
CA ASP A 172 6.30 1.12 11.84
C ASP A 172 6.22 0.04 12.90
N LEU A 173 7.20 -0.86 12.94
CA LEU A 173 7.25 -1.91 13.94
C LEU A 173 7.60 -1.28 15.29
N ALA A 174 6.57 -0.97 16.08
CA ALA A 174 6.70 -0.36 17.40
C ALA A 174 6.67 -1.39 18.54
N VAL A 175 6.53 -2.68 18.21
CA VAL A 175 6.41 -3.79 19.15
C VAL A 175 7.48 -4.86 18.87
N PRO A 176 7.80 -5.73 19.84
CA PRO A 176 8.72 -6.85 19.60
C PRO A 176 8.28 -7.72 18.43
N VAL A 177 9.25 -8.27 17.69
CA VAL A 177 9.03 -9.08 16.47
C VAL A 177 7.96 -10.16 16.64
N GLY A 178 7.99 -10.90 17.75
CA GLY A 178 6.99 -11.94 18.03
C GLY A 178 5.58 -11.39 18.18
N ALA A 179 5.41 -10.25 18.86
CA ALA A 179 4.13 -9.57 18.99
C ALA A 179 3.66 -9.02 17.64
N GLY A 180 4.56 -8.40 16.86
CA GLY A 180 4.26 -7.89 15.53
C GLY A 180 3.78 -9.00 14.58
N PHE A 181 4.48 -10.13 14.58
CA PHE A 181 4.09 -11.34 13.85
C PHE A 181 2.68 -11.79 14.23
N SER A 182 2.38 -11.90 15.54
CA SER A 182 1.06 -12.34 16.01
C SER A 182 -0.05 -11.35 15.63
N ILE A 183 0.22 -10.05 15.69
CA ILE A 183 -0.74 -8.98 15.35
C ILE A 183 -1.09 -9.03 13.86
N GLU A 184 -0.09 -9.06 12.97
CA GLU A 184 -0.31 -9.12 11.51
C GLU A 184 -0.94 -10.46 11.10
N ALA A 185 -0.53 -11.58 11.70
CA ALA A 185 -1.12 -12.89 11.46
C ALA A 185 -2.60 -12.93 11.89
N PHE A 186 -2.92 -12.45 13.10
CA PHE A 186 -4.28 -12.44 13.61
C PHE A 186 -5.18 -11.54 12.76
N ALA A 187 -4.76 -10.31 12.46
CA ALA A 187 -5.55 -9.39 11.67
C ALA A 187 -5.80 -9.91 10.25
N THR A 188 -4.76 -10.44 9.59
CA THR A 188 -4.90 -11.05 8.25
C THR A 188 -5.83 -12.27 8.28
N GLY A 189 -5.67 -13.13 9.29
CA GLY A 189 -6.50 -14.32 9.45
C GLY A 189 -7.96 -13.97 9.75
N LEU A 190 -8.22 -13.02 10.64
CA LEU A 190 -9.56 -12.57 10.99
C LEU A 190 -10.24 -11.90 9.80
N ASP A 191 -9.53 -11.01 9.09
CA ASP A 191 -10.02 -10.35 7.88
C ASP A 191 -10.44 -11.37 6.80
N LEU A 192 -9.62 -12.40 6.58
CA LEU A 192 -9.95 -13.47 5.65
C LEU A 192 -11.10 -14.35 6.15
N LEU A 193 -11.07 -14.79 7.40
CA LEU A 193 -12.07 -15.68 7.97
C LEU A 193 -13.47 -15.06 7.94
N VAL A 194 -13.59 -13.77 8.31
CA VAL A 194 -14.87 -13.08 8.21
C VAL A 194 -15.32 -12.97 6.76
N GLY A 195 -14.39 -12.69 5.83
CA GLY A 195 -14.69 -12.75 4.40
C GLY A 195 -15.29 -14.10 4.01
N LEU A 196 -14.59 -15.20 4.29
CA LEU A 196 -15.06 -16.55 3.95
C LEU A 196 -16.42 -16.87 4.57
N CYS A 197 -16.66 -16.52 5.84
CA CYS A 197 -17.95 -16.75 6.51
C CYS A 197 -19.09 -15.90 5.91
N VAL A 198 -18.84 -14.62 5.64
CA VAL A 198 -19.82 -13.69 5.05
C VAL A 198 -20.19 -14.12 3.63
N PHE A 199 -19.19 -14.48 2.81
CA PHE A 199 -19.38 -14.92 1.42
C PHE A 199 -20.00 -16.32 1.30
N SER A 200 -19.80 -17.20 2.28
CA SER A 200 -20.35 -18.56 2.25
C SER A 200 -21.77 -18.68 2.83
N SER A 201 -22.30 -17.61 3.41
CA SER A 201 -23.53 -17.68 4.23
C SER A 201 -24.85 -17.67 3.44
N GLY A 202 -24.83 -17.50 2.11
CA GLY A 202 -26.05 -17.46 1.27
C GLY A 202 -27.05 -16.36 1.67
N LEU A 203 -26.62 -15.39 2.48
CA LEU A 203 -27.45 -14.35 3.07
C LEU A 203 -27.88 -13.33 2.01
N ARG A 204 -29.06 -12.72 2.20
CA ARG A 204 -29.60 -11.60 1.38
C ARG A 204 -28.72 -10.34 1.34
N TRP A 205 -27.57 -10.35 2.01
CA TRP A 205 -26.65 -9.24 2.19
C TRP A 205 -25.50 -9.22 1.17
N GLU A 206 -25.54 -10.04 0.11
CA GLU A 206 -24.48 -10.10 -0.92
C GLU A 206 -24.02 -8.73 -1.43
N ARG A 207 -24.98 -7.82 -1.62
CA ARG A 207 -24.74 -6.44 -2.06
C ARG A 207 -23.90 -5.60 -1.08
N PHE A 208 -23.90 -5.95 0.20
CA PHE A 208 -23.20 -5.22 1.26
C PHE A 208 -21.87 -5.87 1.68
N GLN A 209 -21.57 -7.08 1.20
CA GLN A 209 -20.37 -7.80 1.61
C GLN A 209 -19.06 -7.02 1.33
N PRO A 210 -18.88 -6.33 0.19
CA PRO A 210 -17.68 -5.52 -0.03
C PRO A 210 -17.53 -4.40 0.99
N LEU A 211 -18.64 -3.73 1.35
CA LEU A 211 -18.65 -2.66 2.33
C LEU A 211 -18.31 -3.17 3.73
N ILE A 212 -18.93 -4.28 4.15
CA ILE A 212 -18.64 -4.93 5.44
C ILE A 212 -17.16 -5.30 5.53
N LYS A 213 -16.61 -5.90 4.47
CA LYS A 213 -15.20 -6.28 4.42
C LYS A 213 -14.29 -5.06 4.56
N VAL A 214 -14.54 -4.00 3.79
CA VAL A 214 -13.76 -2.75 3.85
C VAL A 214 -13.83 -2.09 5.23
N LEU A 215 -15.00 -2.08 5.88
CA LEU A 215 -15.17 -1.57 7.24
C LEU A 215 -14.33 -2.36 8.26
N ILE A 216 -14.37 -3.69 8.19
CA ILE A 216 -13.59 -4.54 9.10
C ILE A 216 -12.09 -4.32 8.91
N SER A 217 -11.60 -4.34 7.67
CA SER A 217 -10.17 -4.09 7.42
C SER A 217 -9.76 -2.69 7.89
N THR A 218 -10.62 -1.69 7.74
CA THR A 218 -10.37 -0.32 8.23
C THR A 218 -10.28 -0.27 9.75
N VAL A 219 -11.17 -0.98 10.47
CA VAL A 219 -11.14 -1.09 11.94
C VAL A 219 -9.88 -1.82 12.40
N LEU A 220 -9.53 -2.95 11.78
CA LEU A 220 -8.30 -3.69 12.10
C LEU A 220 -7.06 -2.82 11.91
N THR A 221 -7.05 -2.03 10.84
CA THR A 221 -6.04 -1.01 10.64
C THR A 221 -6.06 0.03 11.73
N TYR A 222 -7.20 0.63 12.05
CA TYR A 222 -7.24 1.62 13.13
C TYR A 222 -6.60 1.07 14.43
N CYS A 223 -6.97 -0.16 14.82
CA CYS A 223 -6.45 -0.82 16.01
C CYS A 223 -4.94 -1.13 15.94
N GLY A 224 -4.43 -1.59 14.80
CA GLY A 224 -3.03 -2.01 14.65
C GLY A 224 -2.05 -0.93 14.20
N LEU A 225 -2.52 0.30 13.99
CA LEU A 225 -1.74 1.38 13.38
C LEU A 225 -0.44 1.65 14.10
N HIS A 226 -0.56 1.85 15.40
CA HIS A 226 0.54 2.30 16.24
C HIS A 226 1.44 1.15 16.68
N LEU A 227 1.13 -0.09 16.29
CA LEU A 227 1.84 -1.30 16.71
C LEU A 227 2.74 -1.82 15.60
N THR A 228 2.19 -2.01 14.40
CA THR A 228 2.92 -2.55 13.24
C THR A 228 2.72 -1.72 11.99
N GLY A 229 1.90 -0.67 12.05
CA GLY A 229 1.36 -0.06 10.85
C GLY A 229 0.36 -0.96 10.13
N MET A 230 -0.26 -2.00 10.74
CA MET A 230 -1.18 -3.02 10.13
C MET A 230 -1.31 -2.91 8.61
N TYR A 231 -0.44 -3.61 7.91
CA TYR A 231 -0.45 -3.56 6.46
C TYR A 231 -1.27 -4.67 5.85
N VAL A 232 -1.29 -5.85 6.47
CA VAL A 232 -2.06 -7.01 5.97
C VAL A 232 -1.74 -7.33 4.49
N ASN A 233 -0.63 -6.81 3.98
CA ASN A 233 -0.19 -6.88 2.59
C ASN A 233 1.34 -6.80 2.55
N PRO A 234 2.02 -7.94 2.34
CA PRO A 234 3.46 -8.00 2.33
C PRO A 234 4.14 -7.11 1.26
N ALA A 235 3.52 -6.96 0.08
CA ALA A 235 4.06 -6.10 -0.98
C ALA A 235 3.97 -4.61 -0.59
N ASN A 236 2.84 -4.21 0.03
CA ASN A 236 2.63 -2.85 0.49
C ASN A 236 3.57 -2.48 1.65
N ALA A 237 3.71 -3.39 2.63
CA ALA A 237 4.68 -3.23 3.72
C ALA A 237 6.09 -3.06 3.18
N THR A 238 6.49 -3.92 2.24
CA THR A 238 7.82 -3.86 1.63
C THR A 238 8.06 -2.54 0.90
N ALA A 239 7.06 -2.03 0.17
CA ALA A 239 7.17 -0.78 -0.57
C ALA A 239 7.37 0.46 0.32
N GLN A 240 7.03 0.37 1.62
CA GLN A 240 6.97 1.54 2.51
C GLN A 240 7.95 1.48 3.67
N THR A 241 8.29 0.28 4.17
CA THR A 241 9.18 0.14 5.34
C THR A 241 10.40 -0.76 5.16
N PHE A 242 10.54 -1.48 4.05
CA PHE A 242 11.68 -2.36 3.91
C PHE A 242 12.99 -1.57 3.83
N GLY A 243 13.91 -1.83 4.76
CA GLY A 243 15.18 -1.12 4.86
C GLY A 243 15.11 0.24 5.58
N CYS A 244 13.96 0.59 6.16
CA CYS A 244 13.84 1.76 7.01
C CYS A 244 14.50 1.55 8.38
N GLU A 245 14.92 2.65 9.01
CA GLU A 245 15.54 2.62 10.34
C GLU A 245 14.56 2.10 11.40
N GLY A 246 15.06 1.30 12.34
CA GLY A 246 14.24 0.77 13.45
C GLY A 246 13.77 -0.68 13.29
N SER A 247 14.00 -1.33 12.14
CA SER A 247 13.90 -2.80 12.05
C SER A 247 14.91 -3.41 11.08
N GLN A 248 15.45 -4.56 11.43
CA GLN A 248 16.33 -5.34 10.56
C GLN A 248 15.55 -6.04 9.43
N PRO A 249 16.19 -6.38 8.30
CA PRO A 249 15.50 -7.04 7.18
C PRO A 249 14.77 -8.34 7.55
N TRP A 250 15.36 -9.16 8.43
CA TRP A 250 14.73 -10.41 8.87
C TRP A 250 13.51 -10.17 9.78
N GLU A 251 13.52 -9.10 10.57
CA GLU A 251 12.38 -8.69 11.40
C GLU A 251 11.20 -8.29 10.51
N HIS A 252 11.49 -7.51 9.46
CA HIS A 252 10.49 -7.12 8.45
C HIS A 252 9.88 -8.34 7.77
N VAL A 253 10.71 -9.27 7.28
CA VAL A 253 10.23 -10.50 6.64
C VAL A 253 9.41 -11.34 7.61
N THR A 254 9.84 -11.46 8.86
CA THR A 254 9.10 -12.23 9.87
C THR A 254 7.70 -11.62 10.11
N VAL A 255 7.64 -10.31 10.40
CA VAL A 255 6.38 -9.64 10.74
C VAL A 255 5.46 -9.49 9.55
N TYR A 256 5.95 -8.94 8.44
CA TYR A 256 5.11 -8.49 7.33
C TYR A 256 4.95 -9.51 6.19
N TRP A 257 5.75 -10.58 6.17
CA TRP A 257 5.55 -11.70 5.25
C TRP A 257 5.06 -12.95 5.98
N LEU A 258 5.84 -13.49 6.91
CA LEU A 258 5.48 -14.76 7.54
C LEU A 258 4.21 -14.64 8.39
N GLY A 259 4.01 -13.52 9.10
CA GLY A 259 2.80 -13.25 9.88
C GLY A 259 1.53 -13.33 9.03
N PRO A 260 1.33 -12.45 8.04
CA PRO A 260 0.15 -12.47 7.17
C PRO A 260 -0.07 -13.80 6.45
N LEU A 261 0.99 -14.45 5.95
CA LEU A 261 0.88 -15.76 5.29
C LEU A 261 0.42 -16.85 6.26
N ALA A 262 0.92 -16.86 7.50
CA ALA A 262 0.45 -17.75 8.56
C ALA A 262 -1.02 -17.47 8.92
N GLY A 263 -1.42 -16.19 8.98
CA GLY A 263 -2.81 -15.77 9.19
C GLY A 263 -3.76 -16.33 8.13
N VAL A 264 -3.41 -16.20 6.85
CA VAL A 264 -4.17 -16.78 5.72
C VAL A 264 -4.28 -18.30 5.87
N THR A 265 -3.15 -18.97 6.12
CA THR A 265 -3.10 -20.42 6.27
C THR A 265 -3.96 -20.91 7.45
N GLY A 266 -3.93 -20.21 8.59
CA GLY A 266 -4.74 -20.49 9.76
C GLY A 266 -6.24 -20.29 9.50
N ALA A 267 -6.62 -19.19 8.86
CA ALA A 267 -8.02 -18.89 8.54
C ALA A 267 -8.65 -19.92 7.59
N VAL A 268 -7.93 -20.33 6.54
CA VAL A 268 -8.42 -21.38 5.62
C VAL A 268 -8.61 -22.71 6.35
N GLN A 269 -7.69 -23.08 7.24
CA GLN A 269 -7.82 -24.30 8.04
C GLN A 269 -8.98 -24.23 9.03
N ALA A 270 -9.15 -23.10 9.72
CA ALA A 270 -10.27 -22.88 10.63
C ALA A 270 -11.60 -22.98 9.90
N HIS A 271 -11.73 -22.32 8.75
CA HIS A 271 -12.91 -22.40 7.89
C HIS A 271 -13.23 -23.84 7.45
N ARG A 272 -12.22 -24.60 6.98
CA ARG A 272 -12.39 -26.02 6.60
C ARG A 272 -12.86 -26.89 7.77
N ARG A 273 -12.35 -26.65 8.98
CA ARG A 273 -12.73 -27.41 10.18
C ARG A 273 -14.13 -27.06 10.70
N TRP A 274 -14.51 -25.78 10.66
CA TRP A 274 -15.79 -25.31 11.22
C TRP A 274 -16.98 -25.46 10.27
N LEU A 275 -16.77 -25.46 8.95
CA LEU A 275 -17.84 -25.59 7.94
C LEU A 275 -17.77 -26.90 7.14
N GLY A 276 -16.93 -27.84 7.53
CA GLY A 276 -16.64 -29.11 6.84
C GLY A 276 -17.80 -30.12 6.73
N GLY A 277 -19.06 -29.71 6.96
CA GLY A 277 -20.26 -30.51 6.70
C GLY A 277 -21.02 -30.15 5.42
N HIS A 278 -20.67 -29.05 4.74
CA HIS A 278 -21.36 -28.64 3.51
C HIS A 278 -20.47 -28.86 2.29
N PRO A 279 -21.02 -29.38 1.17
CA PRO A 279 -20.25 -29.71 -0.02
C PRO A 279 -19.48 -28.49 -0.51
N ALA A 280 -18.27 -28.73 -1.00
CA ALA A 280 -17.31 -27.73 -1.44
C ALA A 280 -18.00 -26.57 -2.16
N VAL A 281 -18.12 -25.43 -1.48
CA VAL A 281 -18.54 -24.18 -2.09
C VAL A 281 -17.58 -23.95 -3.24
N LYS A 282 -18.10 -23.89 -4.47
CA LYS A 282 -17.34 -23.41 -5.63
C LYS A 282 -16.93 -21.97 -5.32
N LEU A 283 -15.71 -21.84 -4.80
CA LEU A 283 -15.07 -20.58 -4.44
C LEU A 283 -14.60 -19.83 -5.72
N ASP A 284 -15.42 -19.88 -6.78
CA ASP A 284 -15.09 -19.38 -8.11
C ASP A 284 -15.40 -17.87 -8.25
N SER A 285 -15.93 -17.22 -7.19
CA SER A 285 -16.34 -15.81 -7.19
C SER A 285 -15.76 -14.95 -6.07
N VAL A 286 -14.81 -15.44 -5.24
CA VAL A 286 -14.22 -14.63 -4.15
C VAL A 286 -13.07 -13.77 -4.69
N ALA A 287 -13.40 -12.92 -5.66
CA ALA A 287 -12.56 -11.86 -6.18
C ALA A 287 -12.71 -10.62 -5.30
N ALA A 288 -11.70 -10.42 -4.43
CA ALA A 288 -11.14 -9.14 -3.99
C ALA A 288 -10.59 -9.23 -2.54
N ASP A 289 -9.40 -9.83 -2.35
CA ASP A 289 -8.55 -9.60 -1.17
C ASP A 289 -7.86 -8.23 -1.27
N VAL A 290 -8.69 -7.20 -1.40
CA VAL A 290 -8.33 -5.83 -1.72
C VAL A 290 -8.32 -4.95 -0.48
N ALA A 291 -9.02 -5.37 0.58
CA ALA A 291 -9.27 -4.54 1.74
C ALA A 291 -8.08 -4.43 2.71
N GLY A 292 -7.14 -5.39 2.71
CA GLY A 292 -5.90 -5.27 3.52
C GLY A 292 -4.86 -4.36 2.88
N ALA A 293 -4.84 -4.25 1.55
CA ALA A 293 -3.72 -3.71 0.81
C ALA A 293 -3.57 -2.18 0.81
N ALA A 294 -4.62 -1.44 1.17
CA ALA A 294 -4.62 0.03 1.17
C ALA A 294 -3.96 0.65 2.41
N LEU A 295 -3.38 -0.17 3.29
CA LEU A 295 -3.08 0.22 4.65
C LEU A 295 -1.56 0.26 4.81
N ARG A 296 -1.03 1.50 4.77
CA ARG A 296 0.17 2.03 5.47
C ARG A 296 1.49 1.86 4.76
N SER A 297 2.49 2.73 4.96
CA SER A 297 2.88 3.53 6.13
C SER A 297 3.94 4.67 5.94
N SER A 298 4.44 5.21 7.08
CA SER A 298 5.85 5.66 7.20
C SER A 298 6.06 7.13 7.57
N ASP A 299 5.92 7.53 8.83
CA ASP A 299 6.31 8.85 9.35
C ASP A 299 6.82 8.74 10.80
N ARG A 300 8.11 9.04 11.06
CA ARG A 300 8.60 9.96 12.13
C ARG A 300 10.14 10.01 12.32
N LEU A 301 10.73 11.13 11.93
CA LEU A 301 11.59 11.96 12.79
C LEU A 301 10.78 13.26 12.97
N VAL A 302 10.48 13.77 14.17
CA VAL A 302 11.40 14.57 14.98
C VAL A 302 10.76 14.74 16.36
N ARG A 303 11.45 14.30 17.42
CA ARG A 303 11.43 15.00 18.71
C ARG A 303 12.60 14.58 19.60
N ARG A 304 13.72 15.31 19.52
CA ARG A 304 14.47 15.88 20.67
C ARG A 304 15.87 16.38 20.24
N ARG A 305 16.03 17.71 20.18
CA ARG A 305 17.06 18.46 20.93
C ARG A 305 16.80 19.96 20.73
N LEU A 306 16.14 20.56 21.72
CA LEU A 306 16.43 21.92 22.11
C LEU A 306 17.55 21.84 23.16
N TYR A 307 18.49 22.78 23.06
CA TYR A 307 19.64 23.08 23.92
C TYR A 307 21.00 22.39 23.67
N SER A 308 21.99 23.29 23.54
CA SER A 308 23.44 23.19 23.76
C SER A 308 24.32 22.92 22.53
N ASP A 309 24.86 24.05 22.05
CA ASP A 309 26.29 24.37 21.90
C ASP A 309 27.11 23.93 20.68
N ASN A 310 27.41 24.96 19.90
CA ASN A 310 28.73 25.48 19.54
C ASN A 310 29.73 24.64 18.72
N ASN A 311 30.16 25.34 17.65
CA ASN A 311 31.50 25.45 17.08
C ASN A 311 31.90 24.58 15.86
N SER A 312 32.69 25.25 15.03
CA SER A 312 33.58 24.79 13.93
C SER A 312 32.92 24.31 12.63
N THR A 313 32.91 25.09 11.54
CA THR A 313 33.98 25.43 10.56
C THR A 313 34.39 24.29 9.63
N ASP A 314 34.20 24.57 8.34
CA ASP A 314 35.04 24.27 7.17
C ASP A 314 35.45 22.83 6.83
N CYS A 315 35.02 22.40 5.63
CA CYS A 315 35.84 21.98 4.46
C CYS A 315 34.89 21.43 3.38
N LEU A 316 34.70 22.05 2.20
CA LEU A 316 35.59 22.01 1.01
C LEU A 316 35.87 20.55 0.56
N ASP A 317 35.73 20.11 -0.70
CA ASP A 317 35.48 20.81 -1.95
C ASP A 317 35.37 19.80 -3.14
N ALA A 318 34.99 20.32 -4.31
CA ALA A 318 35.67 20.06 -5.59
C ALA A 318 35.64 18.69 -6.31
N GLY A 319 34.57 17.89 -6.21
CA GLY A 319 34.42 16.67 -7.06
C GLY A 319 33.57 16.86 -8.33
N VAL A 320 32.48 17.63 -8.25
CA VAL A 320 31.35 17.49 -9.20
C VAL A 320 31.35 18.55 -10.32
N ALA A 321 32.11 19.63 -10.18
CA ALA A 321 32.18 20.68 -11.18
C ALA A 321 33.07 20.32 -12.40
N ALA A 322 34.00 19.38 -12.26
CA ALA A 322 34.89 18.97 -13.34
C ALA A 322 34.22 17.98 -14.32
N GLU A 323 33.38 17.07 -13.83
CA GLU A 323 32.72 16.05 -14.67
C GLU A 323 31.58 16.62 -15.55
N MET A 324 31.02 17.78 -15.19
CA MET A 324 29.96 18.42 -15.98
C MET A 324 30.47 19.28 -17.16
N SER A 325 31.75 19.66 -17.17
CA SER A 325 32.33 20.44 -18.28
C SER A 325 32.66 19.54 -19.48
N ASP A 326 33.24 18.36 -19.23
CA ASP A 326 33.62 17.39 -20.27
C ASP A 326 32.41 16.82 -21.02
N LEU A 327 31.28 16.65 -20.33
CA LEU A 327 30.04 16.15 -20.94
C LEU A 327 29.41 17.18 -21.90
N ILE A 328 29.63 18.49 -21.65
CA ILE A 328 29.06 19.57 -22.47
C ILE A 328 29.90 19.84 -23.73
N GLU A 329 31.22 19.65 -23.69
CA GLU A 329 32.06 19.71 -24.90
C GLU A 329 31.85 18.50 -25.82
N THR A 330 31.70 17.30 -25.26
CA THR A 330 31.45 16.07 -26.03
C THR A 330 30.12 16.14 -26.81
N LEU A 331 29.11 16.82 -26.26
CA LEU A 331 27.79 17.00 -26.89
C LEU A 331 27.75 18.13 -27.94
N LYS A 332 28.74 19.02 -27.98
CA LYS A 332 28.86 20.05 -29.03
C LYS A 332 29.60 19.56 -30.29
N GLY A 333 30.39 18.49 -30.17
CA GLY A 333 31.18 17.91 -31.28
C GLY A 333 30.40 17.02 -32.26
N GLN A 334 29.18 16.57 -31.95
CA GLN A 334 28.40 15.66 -32.82
C GLN A 334 27.39 16.35 -33.76
N LYS A 335 27.56 17.64 -34.05
CA LYS A 335 26.69 18.39 -34.99
C LYS A 335 27.36 18.83 -36.29
N GLN A 336 28.50 18.23 -36.65
CA GLN A 336 29.08 18.37 -37.99
C GLN A 336 29.60 17.00 -38.49
N LEU A 337 28.68 16.21 -39.05
CA LEU A 337 28.87 15.23 -40.13
C LEU A 337 27.49 14.74 -40.59
#